data_AF-A0A4P6ZDM9-F1
#
_entry.id   AF-A0A4P6ZDM9-F1
#
_cell.length_a   1.000
_cell.length_b   1.000
_cell.length_c   1.000
_cell.angle_alpha   90.00
_cell.angle_beta   90.00
_cell.angle_gamma   90.00
#
_symmetry.space_group_name_H-M   'P 1'
#
loop_
_entity.id
_entity.type
_entity.pdbx_description
1 polymer ?
#
loop_
_entity_poly.entity_id
_entity_poly.type
_entity_poly.pdbx_seq_one_letter_code
_entity_poly.pdbx_strand_id
1 'polypeptide(L)'
;MKSLILFLFTFTLMLTSCNKQGQENQIKEREAALLIKEEKFAEKEQDYEALKMLRDSLKHLPTDTINAVKIPEKILGKWNGKMICTESNCSEHVIGDLRNDLWEFTGDHLKITNKSGGEKIYTGKYNGSELKLTSENNSPATNQSVITLQLSDQTTGRIKGSREFTGNNCISKFSVELEKIKN
;
A
#
# COMPACT_ATOMS: atom_id res chain seq x y z
N MET A 1 -90.30 38.15 -7.08
CA MET A 1 -89.26 38.18 -6.02
C MET A 1 -88.41 36.91 -5.96
N LYS A 2 -88.99 35.69 -5.95
CA LYS A 2 -88.23 34.41 -5.89
C LYS A 2 -87.26 34.17 -7.06
N SER A 3 -87.62 34.56 -8.29
CA SER A 3 -86.74 34.38 -9.48
C SER A 3 -85.52 35.30 -9.52
N LEU A 4 -85.57 36.46 -8.85
CA LEU A 4 -84.47 37.43 -8.84
C LEU A 4 -83.38 37.03 -7.84
N ILE A 5 -83.79 36.43 -6.71
CA ILE A 5 -82.90 35.89 -5.69
C ILE A 5 -82.12 34.69 -6.23
N LEU A 6 -82.78 33.81 -7.00
CA LEU A 6 -82.12 32.68 -7.64
C LEU A 6 -81.02 33.13 -8.61
N PHE A 7 -81.30 34.17 -9.40
CA PHE A 7 -80.35 34.73 -10.36
C PHE A 7 -79.15 35.41 -9.67
N LEU A 8 -79.41 36.12 -8.57
CA LEU A 8 -78.37 36.76 -7.76
C LEU A 8 -77.45 35.74 -7.08
N PHE A 9 -78.01 34.60 -6.64
CA PHE A 9 -77.27 33.49 -6.04
C PHE A 9 -76.38 32.78 -7.07
N THR A 10 -76.89 32.54 -8.29
CA THR A 10 -76.09 31.98 -9.38
C THR A 10 -74.96 32.92 -9.83
N PHE A 11 -75.17 34.24 -9.78
CA PHE A 11 -74.14 35.22 -10.14
C PHE A 11 -73.03 35.31 -9.07
N THR A 12 -73.37 35.18 -7.79
CA THR A 12 -72.37 35.15 -6.71
C THR A 12 -71.54 33.85 -6.71
N LEU A 13 -72.14 32.72 -7.05
CA LEU A 13 -71.42 31.44 -7.24
C LEU A 13 -70.38 31.52 -8.37
N MET A 14 -70.71 32.17 -9.50
CA MET A 14 -69.77 32.36 -10.61
C MET A 14 -68.57 33.25 -10.26
N LEU A 15 -68.74 34.22 -9.35
CA LEU A 15 -67.66 35.12 -8.92
C LEU A 15 -66.65 34.43 -7.97
N THR A 16 -67.07 33.39 -7.22
CA THR A 16 -66.16 32.64 -6.32
C THR A 16 -65.22 31.66 -7.03
N SER A 17 -65.47 31.34 -8.31
CA SER A 17 -64.65 30.40 -9.09
C SER A 17 -63.39 31.05 -9.73
N CYS A 18 -63.18 32.35 -9.55
CA CYS A 18 -62.12 33.12 -10.22
C CYS A 18 -60.87 33.35 -9.34
N ASN A 19 -60.50 32.38 -8.49
CA ASN A 19 -59.28 32.43 -7.67
C ASN A 19 -58.25 31.35 -8.08
N LYS A 20 -58.14 31.07 -9.39
CA LYS A 20 -57.22 30.04 -9.94
C LYS A 20 -55.77 30.51 -10.06
N GLN A 21 -55.54 31.81 -10.25
CA GLN A 21 -54.19 32.40 -10.45
C GLN A 21 -53.24 32.13 -9.27
N GLY A 22 -53.75 32.26 -8.03
CA GLY A 22 -52.96 32.04 -6.82
C GLY A 22 -52.58 30.56 -6.61
N GLN A 23 -53.48 29.65 -6.95
CA GLN A 23 -53.21 28.21 -6.90
C GLN A 23 -52.20 27.79 -7.97
N GLU A 24 -52.29 28.34 -9.18
CA GLU A 24 -51.36 28.04 -10.27
C GLU A 24 -49.94 28.53 -9.96
N ASN A 25 -49.79 29.71 -9.34
CA ASN A 25 -48.50 30.21 -8.88
C ASN A 25 -47.91 29.32 -7.77
N GLN A 26 -48.74 28.89 -6.82
CA GLN A 26 -48.29 27.99 -5.74
C GLN A 26 -47.88 26.61 -6.28
N ILE A 27 -48.53 26.12 -7.34
CA ILE A 27 -48.15 24.89 -8.03
C ILE A 27 -46.81 25.08 -8.75
N LYS A 28 -46.62 26.17 -9.49
CA LYS A 28 -45.36 26.49 -10.19
C LYS A 28 -44.17 26.63 -9.22
N GLU A 29 -44.36 27.28 -8.08
CA GLU A 29 -43.33 27.37 -7.04
C GLU A 29 -42.96 26.00 -6.46
N ARG A 30 -43.94 25.13 -6.25
CA ARG A 30 -43.70 23.75 -5.78
C ARG A 30 -42.98 22.92 -6.83
N GLU A 31 -43.37 23.01 -8.10
CA GLU A 31 -42.71 22.31 -9.20
C GLU A 31 -41.25 22.75 -9.35
N ALA A 32 -40.97 24.06 -9.29
CA ALA A 32 -39.61 24.59 -9.32
C ALA A 32 -38.78 24.10 -8.12
N ALA A 33 -39.37 24.08 -6.92
CA ALA A 33 -38.69 23.58 -5.72
C ALA A 33 -38.44 22.06 -5.76
N LEU A 34 -39.31 21.29 -6.42
CA LEU A 34 -39.14 19.85 -6.63
C LEU A 34 -38.02 19.58 -7.63
N LEU A 35 -37.98 20.29 -8.76
CA LEU A 35 -36.92 20.18 -9.76
C LEU A 35 -35.53 20.45 -9.16
N ILE A 36 -35.38 21.50 -8.37
CA ILE A 36 -34.10 21.81 -7.70
C ILE A 36 -33.68 20.70 -6.73
N LYS A 37 -34.65 20.04 -6.08
CA LYS A 37 -34.35 18.90 -5.20
C LYS A 37 -33.94 17.67 -6.00
N GLU A 38 -34.62 17.37 -7.10
CA GLU A 38 -34.28 16.26 -7.99
C GLU A 38 -32.87 16.41 -8.57
N GLU A 39 -32.50 17.62 -9.02
CA GLU A 39 -31.14 17.91 -9.48
C GLU A 39 -30.09 17.67 -8.38
N LYS A 40 -30.35 18.15 -7.16
CA LYS A 40 -29.45 17.93 -6.02
C LYS A 40 -29.34 16.46 -5.63
N PHE A 41 -30.41 15.69 -5.75
CA PHE A 41 -30.37 14.25 -5.49
C PHE A 41 -29.57 13.52 -6.55
N ALA A 42 -29.72 13.88 -7.83
CA ALA A 42 -28.94 13.31 -8.92
C ALA A 42 -27.43 13.57 -8.76
N GLU A 43 -27.05 14.79 -8.37
CA GLU A 43 -25.65 15.13 -8.07
C GLU A 43 -25.09 14.28 -6.91
N LYS A 44 -25.87 14.13 -5.83
CA LYS A 44 -25.46 13.32 -4.67
C LYS A 44 -25.37 11.83 -4.97
N GLU A 45 -26.24 11.32 -5.82
CA GLU A 45 -26.21 9.93 -6.28
C GLU A 45 -24.96 9.67 -7.11
N GLN A 46 -24.61 10.57 -8.02
CA GLN A 46 -23.39 10.48 -8.82
C GLN A 46 -22.12 10.50 -7.95
N ASP A 47 -22.05 11.40 -6.96
CA ASP A 47 -20.95 11.44 -5.98
C ASP A 47 -20.83 10.11 -5.21
N TYR A 48 -21.97 9.57 -4.78
CA TYR A 48 -22.01 8.32 -4.03
C TYR A 48 -21.53 7.14 -4.86
N GLU A 49 -21.96 7.05 -6.12
CA GLU A 49 -21.48 6.01 -7.05
C GLU A 49 -19.98 6.13 -7.31
N ALA A 50 -19.45 7.35 -7.50
CA ALA A 50 -18.02 7.58 -7.69
C ALA A 50 -17.20 7.13 -6.46
N LEU A 51 -17.65 7.45 -5.24
CA LEU A 51 -17.02 7.00 -4.00
C LEU A 51 -17.08 5.48 -3.84
N LYS A 52 -18.18 4.86 -4.25
CA LYS A 52 -18.35 3.40 -4.23
C LYS A 52 -17.38 2.73 -5.20
N MET A 53 -17.26 3.24 -6.42
CA MET A 53 -16.30 2.75 -7.41
C MET A 53 -14.86 2.90 -6.92
N LEU A 54 -14.51 4.04 -6.30
CA LEU A 54 -13.19 4.24 -5.69
C LEU A 54 -12.93 3.19 -4.61
N ARG A 55 -13.86 3.01 -3.67
CA ARG A 55 -13.74 2.00 -2.60
C ARG A 55 -13.53 0.60 -3.18
N ASP A 56 -14.29 0.25 -4.21
CA ASP A 56 -14.19 -1.07 -4.83
C ASP A 56 -12.85 -1.22 -5.57
N SER A 57 -12.35 -0.16 -6.23
CA SER A 57 -11.00 -0.16 -6.79
C SER A 57 -9.93 -0.37 -5.72
N LEU A 58 -10.05 0.27 -4.55
CA LEU A 58 -9.13 0.11 -3.43
C LEU A 58 -9.20 -1.27 -2.76
N LYS A 59 -10.36 -1.93 -2.78
CA LYS A 59 -10.51 -3.31 -2.28
C LYS A 59 -9.86 -4.36 -3.17
N HIS A 60 -9.78 -4.08 -4.47
CA HIS A 60 -9.20 -4.99 -5.46
C HIS A 60 -7.73 -4.70 -5.76
N LEU A 61 -7.22 -3.53 -5.35
CA LEU A 61 -5.79 -3.38 -5.16
C LEU A 61 -5.34 -4.45 -4.16
N PRO A 62 -4.28 -5.22 -4.44
CA PRO A 62 -3.66 -6.01 -3.40
C PRO A 62 -3.44 -5.05 -2.23
N THR A 63 -3.95 -5.40 -1.05
CA THR A 63 -3.56 -4.67 0.13
C THR A 63 -2.05 -4.68 0.08
N ASP A 64 -1.41 -3.52 -0.04
CA ASP A 64 -0.04 -3.33 0.38
C ASP A 64 -0.01 -3.50 1.91
N THR A 65 -0.54 -4.62 2.43
CA THR A 65 0.19 -5.42 3.37
C THR A 65 1.54 -5.59 2.72
N ILE A 66 2.42 -4.64 3.01
CA ILE A 66 3.77 -4.91 3.46
C ILE A 66 3.62 -6.25 4.17
N ASN A 67 3.86 -7.35 3.44
CA ASN A 67 4.01 -8.65 4.04
C ASN A 67 5.33 -8.48 4.77
N ALA A 68 5.24 -7.85 5.94
CA ALA A 68 6.33 -7.56 6.83
C ALA A 68 6.97 -8.91 7.03
N VAL A 69 8.16 -9.00 6.48
CA VAL A 69 8.89 -10.24 6.36
C VAL A 69 9.19 -10.62 7.77
N LYS A 70 8.41 -11.56 8.34
CA LYS A 70 8.55 -11.86 9.76
C LYS A 70 9.84 -12.64 9.96
N ILE A 71 10.92 -11.90 10.17
CA ILE A 71 12.23 -12.46 10.48
C ILE A 71 12.09 -13.16 11.84
N PRO A 72 12.55 -14.43 11.99
CA PRO A 72 12.40 -15.16 13.25
C PRO A 72 12.99 -14.41 14.44
N GLU A 73 12.25 -14.32 15.54
CA GLU A 73 12.64 -13.56 16.74
C GLU A 73 14.02 -13.99 17.28
N LYS A 74 14.37 -15.26 17.13
CA LYS A 74 15.64 -15.85 17.58
C LYS A 74 16.88 -15.17 16.97
N ILE A 75 16.77 -14.68 15.73
CA ILE A 75 17.90 -14.08 15.01
C ILE A 75 17.92 -12.56 15.05
N LEU A 76 16.92 -11.93 15.68
CA LEU A 76 16.89 -10.49 15.85
C LEU A 76 18.10 -9.98 16.64
N GLY A 77 18.49 -8.74 16.34
CA GLY A 77 19.61 -8.04 16.94
C GLY A 77 20.82 -7.90 16.01
N LYS A 78 21.96 -7.55 16.60
CA LYS A 78 23.20 -7.23 15.88
C LYS A 78 24.15 -8.43 15.77
N TRP A 79 24.76 -8.55 14.61
CA TRP A 79 25.66 -9.64 14.24
C TRP A 79 26.89 -9.08 13.52
N ASN A 80 28.05 -9.69 13.78
CA ASN A 80 29.25 -9.47 13.00
C ASN A 80 29.21 -10.39 11.79
N GLY A 81 29.10 -9.81 10.59
CA GLY A 81 29.09 -10.57 9.35
C GLY A 81 30.45 -10.60 8.69
N LYS A 82 31.07 -11.78 8.63
CA LYS A 82 32.27 -12.05 7.86
C LYS A 82 31.86 -12.64 6.51
N MET A 83 32.28 -11.99 5.43
CA MET A 83 32.04 -12.43 4.06
C MET A 83 33.35 -12.72 3.35
N ILE A 84 33.39 -13.82 2.61
CA ILE A 84 34.54 -14.23 1.79
C ILE A 84 34.07 -14.40 0.35
N CYS A 85 34.68 -13.70 -0.60
CA CYS A 85 34.38 -13.92 -2.01
C CYS A 85 34.90 -15.29 -2.45
N THR A 86 34.00 -16.18 -2.87
CA THR A 86 34.35 -17.54 -3.31
C THR A 86 34.39 -17.66 -4.83
N GLU A 87 33.54 -16.90 -5.53
CA GLU A 87 33.47 -16.87 -6.98
C GLU A 87 33.22 -15.43 -7.41
N SER A 88 33.89 -14.96 -8.46
CA SER A 88 33.63 -13.64 -9.02
C SER A 88 34.07 -13.59 -10.47
N ASN A 89 33.23 -12.98 -11.31
CA ASN A 89 33.61 -12.50 -12.65
C ASN A 89 33.49 -10.96 -12.76
N CYS A 90 33.22 -10.26 -11.66
CA CYS A 90 33.17 -8.80 -11.60
C CYS A 90 34.58 -8.24 -11.40
N SER A 91 34.93 -7.14 -12.10
CA SER A 91 36.23 -6.45 -11.95
C SER A 91 36.48 -5.94 -10.53
N GLU A 92 35.41 -5.57 -9.83
CA GLU A 92 35.45 -4.94 -8.52
C GLU A 92 35.57 -5.93 -7.34
N HIS A 93 35.51 -7.24 -7.60
CA HIS A 93 35.45 -8.28 -6.56
C HIS A 93 36.47 -9.39 -6.88
N VAL A 94 37.45 -9.56 -6.01
CA VAL A 94 38.52 -10.56 -6.18
C VAL A 94 38.24 -11.77 -5.30
N ILE A 95 38.44 -12.97 -5.85
CA ILE A 95 38.29 -14.22 -5.10
C ILE A 95 39.26 -14.21 -3.91
N GLY A 96 38.74 -14.50 -2.71
CA GLY A 96 39.46 -14.40 -1.45
C GLY A 96 39.26 -13.08 -0.70
N ASP A 97 38.58 -12.09 -1.29
CA ASP A 97 38.27 -10.83 -0.61
C ASP A 97 37.48 -11.06 0.68
N LEU A 98 37.99 -10.49 1.76
CA LEU A 98 37.41 -10.56 3.10
C LEU A 98 36.71 -9.24 3.44
N ARG A 99 35.43 -9.32 3.82
CA ARG A 99 34.65 -8.16 4.26
C ARG A 99 34.02 -8.44 5.62
N ASN A 100 34.13 -7.47 6.51
CA ASN A 100 33.50 -7.52 7.82
C ASN A 100 32.54 -6.34 7.91
N ASP A 101 31.24 -6.65 7.93
CA ASP A 101 30.15 -5.69 7.99
C ASP A 101 29.30 -5.95 9.25
N LEU A 102 28.60 -4.91 9.73
CA LEU A 102 27.65 -5.02 10.83
C LEU A 102 26.27 -5.33 10.27
N TRP A 103 25.64 -6.40 10.75
CA TRP A 103 24.34 -6.86 10.31
C TRP A 103 23.33 -6.69 11.44
N GLU A 104 22.24 -5.96 11.21
CA GLU A 104 21.18 -5.71 12.18
C GLU A 104 19.86 -6.24 11.63
N PHE A 105 19.40 -7.36 12.22
CA PHE A 105 18.10 -7.94 11.89
C PHE A 105 17.02 -7.27 12.74
N THR A 106 16.10 -6.58 12.07
CA THR A 106 14.87 -6.05 12.66
C THR A 106 13.71 -7.00 12.32
N GLY A 107 12.53 -6.79 12.92
CA GLY A 107 11.37 -7.65 12.67
C GLY A 107 10.97 -7.76 11.21
N ASP A 108 11.29 -6.73 10.40
CA ASP A 108 10.77 -6.55 9.05
C ASP A 108 11.85 -6.56 7.96
N HIS A 109 13.10 -6.22 8.31
CA HIS A 109 14.20 -6.06 7.35
C HIS A 109 15.57 -6.36 7.98
N LEU A 110 16.57 -6.52 7.11
CA LEU A 110 17.97 -6.58 7.49
C LEU A 110 18.65 -5.28 7.04
N LYS A 111 19.32 -4.61 7.98
CA LYS A 111 20.21 -3.50 7.67
C LYS A 111 21.67 -3.96 7.77
N ILE A 112 22.43 -3.74 6.70
CA ILE A 112 23.87 -4.00 6.67
C ILE A 112 24.60 -2.67 6.62
N THR A 113 25.46 -2.43 7.60
CA THR A 113 26.31 -1.23 7.68
C THR A 113 27.77 -1.63 7.44
N ASN A 114 28.38 -1.05 6.42
CA ASN A 114 29.78 -1.29 6.10
C ASN A 114 30.72 -0.44 7.01
N LYS A 115 32.03 -0.70 6.96
CA LYS A 115 33.02 0.07 7.73
C LYS A 115 33.08 1.57 7.37
N SER A 116 32.69 1.94 6.16
CA SER A 116 32.66 3.35 5.71
C SER A 116 31.36 4.07 6.08
N GLY A 117 30.44 3.42 6.81
CA GLY A 117 29.15 3.97 7.21
C GLY A 117 28.03 3.89 6.16
N GLY A 118 28.28 3.25 5.02
CA GLY A 118 27.25 2.98 4.00
C GLY A 118 26.27 1.91 4.47
N GLU A 119 24.98 2.21 4.39
CA GLU A 119 23.90 1.32 4.81
C GLU A 119 23.16 0.74 3.60
N LYS A 120 22.78 -0.54 3.69
CA LYS A 120 21.95 -1.22 2.70
C LYS A 120 20.82 -1.97 3.41
N ILE A 121 19.61 -1.82 2.89
CA ILE A 121 18.40 -2.45 3.43
C ILE A 121 18.01 -3.62 2.55
N TYR A 122 17.64 -4.72 3.22
CA TYR A 122 17.25 -5.96 2.59
C TYR A 122 15.92 -6.44 3.17
N THR A 123 15.03 -6.88 2.29
CA THR A 123 13.73 -7.47 2.63
C THR A 123 13.62 -8.85 1.97
N GLY A 124 12.90 -9.79 2.57
CA GLY A 124 12.96 -11.18 2.11
C GLY A 124 11.79 -12.07 2.44
N LYS A 125 11.98 -13.38 2.45
CA LYS A 125 10.99 -14.34 2.94
C LYS A 125 11.72 -15.42 3.74
N TYR A 126 11.06 -15.88 4.79
CA TYR A 126 11.52 -16.99 5.61
C TYR A 126 10.66 -18.23 5.35
N ASN A 127 11.30 -19.33 4.99
CA ASN A 127 10.63 -20.59 4.65
C ASN A 127 10.79 -21.67 5.74
N GLY A 128 11.08 -21.29 6.99
CA GLY A 128 11.20 -22.21 8.13
C GLY A 128 12.60 -22.77 8.38
N SER A 129 13.46 -22.83 7.36
CA SER A 129 14.88 -23.23 7.48
C SER A 129 15.83 -22.32 6.73
N GLU A 130 15.31 -21.51 5.82
CA GLU A 130 16.09 -20.63 4.95
C GLU A 130 15.47 -19.24 4.97
N LEU A 131 16.31 -18.23 5.16
CA LEU A 131 15.95 -16.83 5.05
C LEU A 131 16.59 -16.26 3.79
N LYS A 132 15.75 -15.97 2.79
CA LYS A 132 16.17 -15.38 1.51
C LYS A 132 15.82 -13.91 1.49
N LEU A 133 16.82 -13.04 1.47
CA LEU A 133 16.71 -11.60 1.49
C LEU A 133 17.18 -11.01 0.16
N THR A 134 16.53 -9.95 -0.30
CA THR A 134 16.84 -9.25 -1.55
C THR A 134 17.01 -7.77 -1.25
N SER A 135 17.97 -7.13 -1.92
CA SER A 135 18.19 -5.68 -1.77
C SER A 135 16.99 -4.89 -2.28
N GLU A 136 16.50 -3.96 -1.47
CA GLU A 136 15.48 -3.00 -1.86
C GLU A 136 16.12 -1.92 -2.74
N ASN A 137 16.11 -2.12 -4.05
CA ASN A 137 16.60 -1.12 -5.00
C ASN A 137 15.42 -0.32 -5.55
N ASN A 138 15.41 0.99 -5.27
CA ASN A 138 14.44 1.94 -5.83
C ASN A 138 14.73 2.32 -7.31
N SER A 139 15.58 1.57 -8.01
CA SER A 139 15.93 1.85 -9.42
C SER A 139 15.90 0.58 -10.27
N PRO A 140 15.15 0.55 -11.39
CA PRO A 140 14.80 -0.68 -12.11
C PRO A 140 15.89 -1.27 -13.01
N ALA A 141 17.16 -0.90 -12.87
CA ALA A 141 18.22 -1.52 -13.66
C ALA A 141 19.57 -1.39 -12.94
N THR A 142 20.23 -2.52 -12.68
CA THR A 142 21.67 -2.80 -12.94
C THR A 142 22.33 -3.69 -11.89
N ASN A 143 21.95 -3.64 -10.60
CA ASN A 143 22.66 -4.41 -9.55
C ASN A 143 21.73 -5.01 -8.49
N GLN A 144 21.44 -6.31 -8.53
CA GLN A 144 20.65 -7.01 -7.52
C GLN A 144 21.55 -7.79 -6.56
N SER A 145 21.27 -7.73 -5.27
CA SER A 145 21.96 -8.56 -4.27
C SER A 145 20.96 -9.45 -3.55
N VAL A 146 21.19 -10.76 -3.60
CA VAL A 146 20.39 -11.77 -2.93
C VAL A 146 21.24 -12.41 -1.84
N ILE A 147 20.72 -12.46 -0.62
CA ILE A 147 21.36 -13.10 0.53
C ILE A 147 20.51 -14.29 0.92
N THR A 148 21.16 -15.42 1.12
CA THR A 148 20.51 -16.68 1.49
C THR A 148 21.17 -17.19 2.76
N LEU A 149 20.44 -17.15 3.87
CA LEU A 149 20.93 -17.60 5.17
C LEU A 149 20.27 -18.92 5.53
N GLN A 150 21.07 -19.89 5.97
CA GLN A 150 20.58 -21.17 6.48
C GLN A 150 20.39 -21.07 7.98
N LEU A 151 19.13 -21.15 8.40
CA LEU A 151 18.70 -21.05 9.78
C LEU A 151 18.32 -22.45 10.26
N SER A 152 19.27 -23.16 10.87
CA SER A 152 18.96 -24.41 11.57
C SER A 152 18.37 -24.11 12.95
N ASP A 153 17.47 -24.96 13.43
CA ASP A 153 16.84 -24.84 14.77
C ASP A 153 17.84 -24.78 15.92
N GLN A 154 19.09 -25.22 15.70
CA GLN A 154 20.19 -25.20 16.66
C GLN A 154 21.16 -24.01 16.52
N THR A 155 20.85 -22.99 15.70
CA THR A 155 21.73 -21.82 15.53
C THR A 155 21.78 -20.96 16.80
N THR A 156 22.65 -21.32 17.74
CA THR A 156 22.98 -20.53 18.93
C THR A 156 24.22 -19.70 18.64
N GLY A 157 24.01 -18.48 18.17
CA GLY A 157 25.07 -17.46 18.07
C GLY A 157 25.93 -17.51 16.80
N ARG A 158 25.76 -18.49 15.91
CA ARG A 158 26.37 -18.49 14.58
C ARG A 158 25.37 -18.87 13.49
N ILE A 159 25.43 -18.16 12.36
CA ILE A 159 24.61 -18.42 11.17
C ILE A 159 25.55 -18.50 9.97
N LYS A 160 25.32 -19.46 9.09
CA LYS A 160 26.03 -19.57 7.82
C LYS A 160 25.07 -19.28 6.67
N GLY A 161 25.62 -18.78 5.58
CA GLY A 161 24.85 -18.51 4.39
C GLY A 161 25.74 -18.16 3.21
N SER A 162 25.09 -17.70 2.16
CA SER A 162 25.73 -17.17 0.98
C SER A 162 25.10 -15.85 0.58
N ARG A 163 25.86 -15.02 -0.09
CA ARG A 163 25.37 -13.80 -0.73
C ARG A 163 25.79 -13.84 -2.18
N GLU A 164 24.80 -13.71 -3.06
CA GLU A 164 25.01 -13.55 -4.49
C GLU A 164 24.77 -12.10 -4.86
N PHE A 165 25.74 -11.52 -5.54
CA PHE A 165 25.64 -10.19 -6.13
C PHE A 165 25.62 -10.34 -7.63
N THR A 166 24.55 -9.86 -8.25
CA THR A 166 24.40 -9.80 -9.71
C THR A 166 24.44 -8.34 -10.12
N GLY A 167 25.53 -7.93 -10.77
CA GLY A 167 25.67 -6.62 -11.38
C GLY A 167 25.39 -6.64 -12.88
N ASN A 168 25.76 -5.56 -13.57
CA ASN A 168 25.69 -5.46 -15.02
C ASN A 168 26.58 -6.52 -15.70
N ASN A 169 25.97 -7.64 -16.08
CA ASN A 169 26.62 -8.79 -16.72
C ASN A 169 27.72 -9.45 -15.89
N CYS A 170 27.70 -9.30 -14.57
CA CYS A 170 28.65 -9.96 -13.68
C CYS A 170 27.95 -10.53 -12.44
N ILE A 171 28.47 -11.63 -11.91
CA ILE A 171 28.01 -12.38 -10.76
C ILE A 171 29.21 -12.61 -9.83
N SER A 172 29.04 -12.26 -8.56
CA SER A 172 29.98 -12.60 -7.50
C SER A 172 29.22 -13.31 -6.38
N LYS A 173 29.79 -14.42 -5.90
CA LYS A 173 29.28 -15.17 -4.76
C LYS A 173 30.21 -15.00 -3.57
N PHE A 174 29.59 -14.82 -2.42
CA PHE A 174 30.24 -14.68 -1.14
C PHE A 174 29.73 -15.75 -0.19
N SER A 175 30.64 -16.42 0.50
CA SER A 175 30.31 -17.20 1.69
C SER A 175 30.15 -16.25 2.86
N VAL A 176 29.06 -16.39 3.62
CA VAL A 176 28.70 -15.52 4.74
C VAL A 176 28.72 -16.32 6.04
N GLU A 177 29.41 -15.81 7.04
CA GLU A 177 29.37 -16.31 8.41
C GLU A 177 29.02 -15.16 9.35
N LEU A 178 27.97 -15.32 10.12
CA LEU A 178 27.49 -14.33 11.09
C LEU A 178 27.75 -14.84 12.50
N GLU A 179 28.26 -13.96 13.36
CA GLU A 179 28.42 -14.22 14.79
C GLU A 179 27.63 -13.21 15.61
N LYS A 180 26.79 -13.68 16.54
CA LYS A 180 25.91 -12.80 17.32
C LYS A 180 26.75 -11.96 18.27
N ILE A 181 26.52 -10.66 18.26
CA ILE A 181 27.16 -9.76 19.21
C ILE A 181 26.47 -9.98 20.55
N LYS A 182 27.20 -10.57 21.50
CA LYS A 182 26.77 -10.64 22.90
C LYS A 182 27.03 -9.27 23.50
N ASN A 183 25.96 -8.58 23.88
CA ASN A 183 26.05 -7.43 24.78
C ASN A 183 26.29 -7.93 26.20
#